data_AF-B9TQ43-F1
#
_entry.id   AF-B9TQ43-F1
#
_cell.length_a   1.000
_cell.length_b   1.000
_cell.length_c   1.000
_cell.angle_alpha   90.00
_cell.angle_beta   90.00
_cell.angle_gamma   90.00
#
_symmetry.space_group_name_H-M   'P 1'
#
loop_
_entity.id
_entity.type
_entity.pdbx_description
1 polymer ?
#
loop_
_entity_poly.entity_id
_entity_poly.type
_entity_poly.pdbx_seq_one_letter_code
_entity_poly.pdbx_strand_id
1 'polypeptide(L)'
;MAYLGLVPSEHSSGKREHRGGITKTGNSHVRRVLIEAAWTYRHAARKTAILQRRAERTPPEVQEIAWSAQKRLCQRFRNLMARGKLKNQVCTAIARELVGFIWAIGQHVAPLGRAQPG
;
A
#
# COMPACT_ATOMS: atom_id res chain seq x y z
N MET A 1 6.18 -4.29 7.70
CA MET A 1 5.18 -4.94 6.82
C MET A 1 4.69 -6.30 7.31
N ALA A 2 5.48 -7.10 8.05
CA ALA A 2 5.07 -8.42 8.52
C ALA A 2 3.79 -8.40 9.38
N TYR A 3 3.62 -7.35 10.20
CA TYR A 3 2.39 -7.11 10.98
C TYR A 3 1.10 -7.08 10.14
N LEU A 4 1.18 -6.71 8.86
CA LEU A 4 0.02 -6.61 7.96
C LEU A 4 -0.24 -7.92 7.19
N GLY A 5 0.58 -8.96 7.40
CA GLY A 5 0.46 -10.23 6.70
C GLY A 5 0.64 -10.15 5.18
N LEU A 6 1.29 -9.10 4.69
CA LEU A 6 1.55 -8.90 3.26
C LEU A 6 2.95 -9.39 2.83
N VAL A 7 3.71 -10.04 3.72
CA VAL A 7 5.02 -10.63 3.44
C VAL A 7 4.90 -12.12 3.10
N PRO A 8 5.81 -12.68 2.28
CA PRO A 8 5.89 -14.13 2.14
C PRO A 8 6.04 -14.82 3.50
N SER A 9 5.42 -15.99 3.67
CA SER A 9 5.70 -16.89 4.77
C SER A 9 7.10 -17.46 4.56
N GLU A 10 7.87 -17.59 5.63
CA GLU A 10 9.20 -18.16 5.56
C GLU A 10 9.26 -19.38 6.47
N HIS A 11 9.82 -20.47 5.95
CA HIS A 11 10.16 -21.65 6.72
C HIS A 11 11.65 -21.91 6.50
N SER A 12 12.44 -21.65 7.53
CA SER A 12 13.89 -21.78 7.49
C SER A 12 14.32 -22.82 8.51
N SER A 13 15.18 -23.76 8.09
CA SER A 13 15.77 -24.79 8.94
C SER A 13 17.22 -25.01 8.52
N GLY A 14 18.15 -24.88 9.47
CA GLY A 14 19.59 -24.93 9.20
C GLY A 14 20.02 -23.89 8.17
N LYS A 15 20.61 -24.33 7.05
CA LYS A 15 21.07 -23.48 5.93
C LYS A 15 20.03 -23.31 4.80
N ARG A 16 18.81 -23.83 4.95
CA ARG A 16 17.75 -23.75 3.93
C ARG A 16 16.75 -22.66 4.28
N GLU A 17 16.53 -21.74 3.35
CA GLU A 17 15.43 -20.77 3.39
C GLU A 17 14.38 -21.15 2.35
N HIS A 18 13.12 -21.32 2.77
CA HIS A 18 12.00 -21.54 1.86
C HIS A 18 10.92 -20.48 2.06
N ARG A 19 10.63 -19.72 1.01
CA ARG A 19 9.59 -18.67 1.01
C ARG A 19 8.34 -19.15 0.28
N GLY A 20 7.22 -19.18 1.00
CA GLY A 20 5.91 -19.59 0.51
C GLY A 20 5.02 -18.42 0.09
N GLY A 21 3.69 -18.65 0.10
CA GLY A 21 2.68 -17.62 -0.15
C GLY A 21 2.68 -16.53 0.93
N ILE A 22 1.76 -15.56 0.85
CA ILE A 22 1.67 -14.53 1.90
C ILE A 22 1.40 -15.17 3.28
N THR A 23 2.04 -14.64 4.32
CA THR A 23 1.84 -15.15 5.68
C THR A 23 0.39 -14.97 6.13
N LYS A 24 -0.13 -15.99 6.83
CA LYS A 24 -1.44 -15.92 7.48
C LYS A 24 -1.39 -15.09 8.77
N THR A 25 -0.19 -14.90 9.34
CA THR A 25 0.04 -14.09 10.54
C THR A 25 -0.13 -12.60 10.27
N GLY A 26 -0.40 -11.82 11.32
CA GLY A 26 -0.68 -10.38 11.22
C GLY A 26 -2.17 -10.05 11.09
N ASN A 27 -2.47 -8.76 10.89
CA ASN A 27 -3.85 -8.26 10.88
C ASN A 27 -4.59 -8.62 9.59
N SER A 28 -5.44 -9.64 9.66
CA SER A 28 -6.23 -10.16 8.53
C SER A 28 -7.21 -9.13 7.96
N HIS A 29 -7.79 -8.28 8.81
CA HIS A 29 -8.71 -7.24 8.40
C HIS A 29 -7.99 -6.16 7.57
N VAL A 30 -6.86 -5.64 8.07
CA VAL A 30 -6.06 -4.66 7.34
C VAL A 30 -5.51 -5.24 6.05
N ARG A 31 -5.07 -6.51 6.06
CA ARG A 31 -4.66 -7.21 4.83
C ARG A 31 -5.76 -7.23 3.79
N ARG A 32 -6.98 -7.60 4.17
CA ARG A 32 -8.14 -7.60 3.26
C ARG A 32 -8.38 -6.21 2.68
N VAL A 33 -8.46 -5.18 3.53
CA VAL A 33 -8.69 -3.79 3.08
C VAL A 33 -7.61 -3.33 2.09
N LEU A 34 -6.34 -3.62 2.37
CA LEU A 34 -5.23 -3.23 1.48
C LEU A 34 -5.27 -3.96 0.14
N ILE A 35 -5.64 -5.24 0.14
CA ILE A 35 -5.79 -6.03 -1.09
C ILE A 35 -6.99 -5.53 -1.92
N GLU A 36 -8.12 -5.23 -1.29
CA GLU A 36 -9.28 -4.65 -1.97
C GLU A 36 -8.94 -3.28 -2.57
N ALA A 37 -8.28 -2.41 -1.81
CA ALA A 37 -7.81 -1.11 -2.30
C ALA A 37 -6.85 -1.27 -3.49
N ALA A 38 -5.97 -2.28 -3.46
CA ALA A 38 -4.99 -2.51 -4.52
C ALA A 38 -5.64 -2.77 -5.90
N TRP A 39 -6.84 -3.35 -5.95
CA TRP A 39 -7.57 -3.58 -7.20
C TRP A 39 -7.90 -2.29 -7.95
N THR A 40 -8.07 -1.18 -7.24
CA THR A 40 -8.44 0.10 -7.86
C THR A 40 -7.33 0.66 -8.75
N TYR A 41 -6.06 0.34 -8.47
CA TYR A 41 -4.90 0.78 -9.25
C TYR A 41 -4.77 0.08 -10.61
N ARG A 42 -5.66 -0.84 -10.97
CA ARG A 42 -5.76 -1.36 -12.35
C ARG A 42 -6.22 -0.28 -13.34
N HIS A 43 -6.88 0.77 -12.84
CA HIS A 43 -7.37 1.88 -13.63
C HIS A 43 -6.28 2.96 -13.81
N ALA A 44 -6.49 3.87 -14.76
CA ALA A 44 -5.56 4.98 -14.98
C ALA A 44 -5.52 5.93 -13.76
N ALA A 45 -4.33 6.47 -13.46
CA ALA A 45 -4.17 7.49 -12.42
C ALA A 45 -4.95 8.75 -12.82
N ARG A 46 -5.92 9.16 -11.98
CA ARG A 46 -6.79 10.31 -12.22
C ARG A 46 -7.11 11.01 -10.90
N LYS A 47 -7.15 12.35 -10.91
CA LYS A 47 -7.76 13.15 -9.85
C LYS A 47 -9.14 13.60 -10.33
N THR A 48 -10.20 12.96 -9.86
CA THR A 48 -11.57 13.43 -10.15
C THR A 48 -11.91 14.64 -9.29
N ALA A 49 -12.89 15.44 -9.68
CA ALA A 49 -13.32 16.62 -8.91
C ALA A 49 -13.72 16.29 -7.45
N ILE A 50 -14.23 15.08 -7.19
CA ILE A 50 -14.56 14.62 -5.83
C ILE A 50 -13.29 14.32 -5.04
N LEU A 51 -12.31 13.63 -5.64
CA LEU A 51 -11.04 13.32 -5.00
C LEU A 51 -10.22 14.59 -4.74
N GLN A 52 -10.24 15.55 -5.66
CA GLN A 52 -9.59 16.84 -5.50
C GLN A 52 -10.18 17.63 -4.33
N ARG A 53 -11.52 17.74 -4.25
CA ARG A 53 -12.20 18.37 -3.10
C ARG A 53 -11.90 17.71 -1.75
N ARG A 54 -11.62 16.41 -1.72
CA ARG A 54 -11.18 15.71 -0.50
C ARG A 54 -9.71 16.01 -0.18
N ALA A 55 -8.85 16.03 -1.21
CA ALA A 55 -7.43 16.33 -1.06
C ALA A 55 -7.18 17.74 -0.54
N GLU A 56 -8.00 18.72 -0.93
CA GLU A 56 -7.97 20.11 -0.43
C GLU A 56 -8.11 20.22 1.09
N ARG A 57 -8.62 19.18 1.76
CA ARG A 57 -8.72 19.12 3.24
C ARG A 57 -7.46 18.57 3.91
N THR A 58 -6.41 18.29 3.15
CA THR A 58 -5.15 17.73 3.64
C THR A 58 -3.96 18.64 3.31
N PRO A 59 -2.88 18.60 4.11
CA PRO A 59 -1.67 19.39 3.84
C PRO A 59 -1.10 19.12 2.44
N PRO A 60 -0.48 20.12 1.78
CA PRO A 60 0.10 19.95 0.44
C PRO A 60 1.08 18.78 0.33
N GLU A 61 1.87 18.51 1.38
CA GLU A 61 2.84 17.40 1.41
C GLU A 61 2.12 16.04 1.30
N VAL A 62 0.98 15.90 1.99
CA VAL A 62 0.15 14.69 1.92
C VAL A 62 -0.45 14.53 0.53
N GLN A 63 -0.88 15.62 -0.10
CA GLN A 63 -1.42 15.60 -1.46
C GLN A 63 -0.36 15.15 -2.50
N GLU A 64 0.89 15.59 -2.35
CA GLU A 64 1.99 15.20 -3.23
C GLU A 64 2.38 13.74 -3.07
N ILE A 65 2.43 13.23 -1.83
CA ILE A 65 2.67 11.81 -1.56
C ILE A 65 1.55 10.97 -2.16
N ALA A 66 0.29 11.35 -1.94
CA ALA A 66 -0.87 10.64 -2.49
C ALA A 66 -0.86 10.63 -4.02
N TRP A 67 -0.49 11.74 -4.66
CA TRP A 67 -0.39 11.80 -6.12
C TRP A 67 0.75 10.95 -6.68
N SER A 68 1.90 10.98 -6.01
CA SER A 68 3.04 10.12 -6.34
C SER A 68 2.70 8.64 -6.19
N ALA A 69 1.95 8.28 -5.14
CA ALA A 69 1.41 6.94 -4.95
C ALA A 69 0.50 6.52 -6.10
N GLN A 70 -0.46 7.36 -6.47
CA GLN A 70 -1.40 7.06 -7.55
C GLN A 70 -0.68 6.76 -8.87
N LYS A 71 0.24 7.64 -9.29
CA LYS A 71 1.01 7.47 -10.53
C LYS A 71 1.83 6.18 -10.49
N ARG A 72 2.57 5.94 -9.40
CA ARG A 72 3.49 4.80 -9.28
C ARG A 72 2.74 3.47 -9.23
N LEU A 73 1.70 3.37 -8.40
CA LEU A 73 0.96 2.13 -8.21
C LEU A 73 0.18 1.74 -9.47
N CYS A 74 -0.47 2.69 -10.15
CA CYS A 74 -1.11 2.44 -11.46
C CYS A 74 -0.10 1.99 -12.51
N GLN A 75 1.08 2.62 -12.58
CA GLN A 75 2.13 2.21 -13.50
C GLN A 75 2.65 0.81 -13.19
N ARG A 76 2.93 0.52 -11.91
CA ARG A 76 3.43 -0.78 -11.49
C ARG A 76 2.41 -1.89 -11.75
N PHE A 77 1.11 -1.63 -11.55
CA PHE A 77 0.05 -2.59 -11.86
C PHE A 77 0.11 -2.97 -13.35
N ARG A 78 0.12 -1.96 -14.23
CA ARG A 78 0.22 -2.18 -15.68
C ARG A 78 1.48 -2.94 -16.08
N ASN A 79 2.63 -2.57 -15.52
CA ASN A 79 3.91 -3.24 -15.82
C ASN A 79 3.91 -4.72 -15.41
N LEU A 80 3.36 -5.04 -14.23
CA LEU A 80 3.30 -6.42 -13.75
C LEU A 80 2.29 -7.26 -14.54
N MET A 81 1.15 -6.68 -14.90
CA MET A 81 0.17 -7.33 -15.77
C MET A 81 0.74 -7.61 -17.17
N ALA A 82 1.47 -6.65 -17.76
CA ALA A 82 2.13 -6.82 -19.06
C ALA A 82 3.20 -7.93 -19.04
N ARG A 83 3.79 -8.21 -17.87
CA ARG A 83 4.74 -9.32 -17.65
C ARG A 83 4.04 -10.68 -17.40
N GLY A 84 2.72 -10.77 -17.58
CA GLY A 84 1.96 -12.02 -17.43
C GLY A 84 1.80 -12.50 -15.98
N LYS A 85 2.02 -11.64 -14.97
CA LYS A 85 1.84 -12.03 -13.57
C LYS A 85 0.35 -12.23 -13.24
N LEU A 86 0.06 -13.19 -12.36
CA LEU A 86 -1.31 -13.44 -11.88
C LEU A 86 -1.85 -12.20 -11.18
N LYS A 87 -3.12 -11.83 -11.45
CA LYS A 87 -3.76 -10.63 -10.87
C LYS A 87 -3.64 -10.57 -9.35
N ASN A 88 -3.79 -11.70 -8.66
CA ASN A 88 -3.67 -11.77 -7.20
C ASN A 88 -2.24 -11.48 -6.70
N GLN A 89 -1.22 -11.89 -7.44
CA GLN A 89 0.19 -11.57 -7.14
C GLN A 89 0.46 -10.08 -7.39
N VAL A 90 -0.10 -9.52 -8.46
CA VAL A 90 -0.02 -8.08 -8.74
C VAL A 90 -0.67 -7.29 -7.62
N CYS A 91 -1.91 -7.60 -7.24
CA CYS A 91 -2.61 -6.91 -6.15
C CYS A 91 -1.85 -7.00 -4.83
N THR A 92 -1.26 -8.16 -4.52
CA THR A 92 -0.39 -8.32 -3.34
C THR A 92 0.83 -7.41 -3.40
N ALA A 93 1.50 -7.32 -4.54
CA ALA A 93 2.67 -6.45 -4.71
C ALA A 93 2.30 -4.95 -4.58
N ILE A 94 1.15 -4.56 -5.14
CA ILE A 94 0.61 -3.20 -5.04
C ILE A 94 0.19 -2.87 -3.60
N ALA A 95 -0.50 -3.77 -2.91
CA ALA A 95 -0.87 -3.60 -1.50
C ALA A 95 0.36 -3.41 -0.60
N ARG A 96 1.44 -4.19 -0.82
CA ARG A 96 2.72 -4.03 -0.11
C ARG A 96 3.30 -2.63 -0.32
N GLU A 97 3.28 -2.14 -1.54
CA GLU A 97 3.81 -0.82 -1.85
C GLU A 97 2.94 0.33 -1.31
N LEU A 98 1.61 0.18 -1.39
CA LEU A 98 0.64 1.13 -0.84
C LEU A 98 0.88 1.41 0.64
N VAL A 99 1.22 0.39 1.42
CA VAL A 99 1.57 0.55 2.85
C VAL A 99 2.74 1.52 3.04
N GLY A 100 3.73 1.51 2.15
CA GLY A 100 4.84 2.45 2.20
C GLY A 100 4.39 3.90 2.04
N PHE A 101 3.42 4.16 1.14
CA PHE A 101 2.83 5.48 0.98
C PHE A 101 1.94 5.89 2.16
N ILE A 102 1.16 4.96 2.72
CA ILE A 102 0.37 5.22 3.94
C ILE A 102 1.29 5.59 5.10
N TRP A 103 2.41 4.87 5.25
CA TRP A 103 3.42 5.20 6.25
C TRP A 103 4.02 6.58 6.03
N ALA A 104 4.41 6.91 4.78
CA ALA A 104 4.94 8.23 4.45
C ALA A 104 3.95 9.34 4.81
N ILE A 105 2.67 9.20 4.47
CA ILE A 105 1.62 10.14 4.89
C ILE A 105 1.55 10.23 6.42
N GLY A 106 1.59 9.11 7.12
CA GLY A 106 1.56 9.07 8.59
C GLY A 106 2.72 9.81 9.27
N GLN A 107 3.85 10.01 8.58
CA GLN A 107 4.97 10.84 9.10
C GLN A 107 4.69 12.35 9.01
N HIS A 108 3.78 12.77 8.13
CA HIS A 108 3.38 14.17 7.96
C HIS A 108 2.11 14.53 8.74
N VAL A 109 1.43 13.55 9.34
CA VAL A 109 0.24 13.78 10.16
C VAL A 109 0.65 13.64 11.62
N ALA A 110 0.46 14.71 12.42
CA ALA A 110 0.74 14.65 13.85
C ALA A 110 -0.04 13.48 14.49
N PRO A 111 0.57 12.70 15.41
CA PRO A 111 -0.15 11.66 16.11
C PRO A 111 -1.30 12.31 16.90
N LEU A 112 -2.48 11.67 16.88
CA LEU A 112 -3.75 12.13 17.49
C LEU A 112 -3.71 12.33 19.03
N GLY A 113 -2.54 12.51 19.65
CA GLY A 113 -2.39 12.57 21.10
C GLY A 113 -1.15 13.30 21.63
N ARG A 114 -0.41 14.09 20.83
CA ARG A 114 0.51 15.07 21.43
C ARG A 114 -0.22 16.40 21.57
N ALA A 115 -0.90 16.58 22.71
CA ALA A 115 -1.07 17.93 23.24
C ALA A 115 0.33 18.57 23.27
N GLN A 116 0.47 19.73 22.64
CA GLN A 116 1.67 20.55 22.77
C GLN A 116 1.86 20.89 24.26
N PRO A 117 3.01 20.61 24.87
CA PRO A 117 3.33 21.24 26.15
C PRO A 117 3.77 22.68 25.86
N GLY A 118 3.01 23.64 26.40
CA GLY A 118 3.44 25.02 26.68
C GLY A 118 3.59 25.95 25.48
#